data_AF-A0A2H0P5Q6-F1
#
_entry.id   AF-A0A2H0P5Q6-F1
#
_cell.length_a   1.000
_cell.length_b   1.000
_cell.length_c   1.000
_cell.angle_alpha   90.00
_cell.angle_beta   90.00
_cell.angle_gamma   90.00
#
_symmetry.space_group_name_H-M   'P 1'
#
loop_
_entity.id
_entity.type
_entity.pdbx_description
1 polymer ?
#
loop_
_entity_poly.entity_id
_entity_poly.type
_entity_poly.pdbx_seq_one_letter_code
_entity_poly.pdbx_strand_id
1 'polypeptide(L)'
;MLYLSVETIKQKGKREAIMAKRLTIEQFEGLEDVMITTDDNKDIETGSREHILNLQLVMATTSVNHEYARMEYEEANDIERKDELMHYMSECREKYDEARGELSCVNPLVLETFETDLAHQKRTTMVHYHA
;
A
#
# COMPACT_ATOMS: atom_id res chain seq x y z
N MET A 1 -4.47 11.44 37.15
CA MET A 1 -5.16 10.14 37.17
C MET A 1 -6.06 10.11 35.93
N LEU A 2 -5.58 9.57 34.80
CA LEU A 2 -6.35 9.52 33.54
C LEU A 2 -6.90 8.10 33.37
N TYR A 3 -8.12 7.88 33.84
CA TYR A 3 -8.90 6.70 33.50
C TYR A 3 -9.44 6.88 32.08
N LEU A 4 -8.71 6.38 31.10
CA LEU A 4 -9.31 6.07 29.79
C LEU A 4 -10.34 4.96 30.03
N SER A 5 -11.61 5.21 29.73
CA SER A 5 -12.66 4.22 29.96
C SER A 5 -12.39 2.99 29.09
N VAL A 6 -12.62 1.82 29.66
CA VAL A 6 -12.43 0.51 29.01
C VAL A 6 -13.27 0.38 27.72
N GLU A 7 -14.32 1.20 27.59
CA GLU A 7 -15.16 1.27 26.39
C GLU A 7 -14.47 1.94 25.20
N THR A 8 -13.66 2.99 25.43
CA THR A 8 -12.92 3.69 24.36
C THR A 8 -11.85 2.79 23.74
N ILE A 9 -11.20 1.96 24.56
CA ILE A 9 -10.19 0.97 24.10
C ILE A 9 -10.87 -0.16 23.30
N LYS A 10 -12.06 -0.62 23.72
CA LYS A 10 -12.83 -1.64 23.00
C LYS A 10 -13.35 -1.16 21.65
N GLN A 11 -13.70 0.14 21.51
CA GLN A 11 -14.15 0.69 20.24
C GLN A 11 -12.99 0.88 19.26
N LYS A 12 -11.82 1.30 19.74
CA LYS A 12 -10.61 1.45 18.90
C LYS A 12 -10.16 0.10 18.33
N GLY A 13 -10.09 -0.93 19.16
CA GLY A 13 -9.78 -2.30 18.70
C GLY A 13 -10.86 -2.93 17.81
N LYS A 14 -12.13 -2.53 17.94
CA LYS A 14 -13.19 -2.96 17.01
C LYS A 14 -13.10 -2.28 15.64
N ARG A 15 -12.72 -1.00 15.57
CA ARG A 15 -12.56 -0.28 14.29
C ARG A 15 -11.35 -0.78 13.50
N GLU A 16 -10.24 -1.05 14.19
CA GLU A 16 -9.06 -1.70 13.58
C GLU A 16 -9.40 -3.12 13.09
N ALA A 17 -10.19 -3.89 13.86
CA ALA A 17 -10.64 -5.22 13.43
C ALA A 17 -11.65 -5.20 12.28
N ILE A 18 -12.43 -4.12 12.09
CA ILE A 18 -13.37 -4.00 10.97
C ILE A 18 -12.63 -3.69 9.67
N MET A 19 -11.53 -2.92 9.72
CA MET A 19 -10.65 -2.68 8.56
C MET A 19 -9.89 -3.94 8.15
N ALA A 20 -9.48 -4.77 9.11
CA ALA A 20 -8.78 -6.04 8.83
C ALA A 20 -9.71 -7.18 8.37
N LYS A 21 -11.03 -7.12 8.63
CA LYS A 21 -11.95 -8.26 8.44
C LYS A 21 -12.56 -8.40 7.04
N ARG A 22 -12.08 -7.70 6.02
CA ARG A 22 -12.63 -7.84 4.67
C ARG A 22 -11.61 -7.98 3.54
N LEU A 23 -10.40 -8.40 3.88
CA LEU A 23 -9.44 -8.96 2.94
C LEU A 23 -9.42 -10.48 3.12
N THR A 24 -10.51 -11.13 2.72
CA THR A 24 -10.49 -12.58 2.55
C THR A 24 -9.68 -12.89 1.30
N ILE A 25 -8.77 -13.86 1.43
CA ILE A 25 -7.81 -14.35 0.43
C ILE A 25 -8.43 -14.57 -0.96
N GLU A 26 -9.75 -14.79 -1.04
CA GLU A 26 -10.53 -14.98 -2.26
C GLU A 26 -10.54 -13.78 -3.25
N GLN A 27 -10.12 -12.57 -2.85
CA GLN A 27 -10.03 -11.42 -3.77
C GLN A 27 -8.63 -11.21 -4.39
N PHE A 28 -7.64 -12.05 -4.05
CA PHE A 28 -6.25 -11.94 -4.50
C PHE A 28 -5.82 -12.99 -5.53
N GLU A 29 -6.74 -13.81 -6.05
CA GLU A 29 -6.44 -14.86 -7.04
C GLU A 29 -5.86 -14.33 -8.36
N GLY A 30 -5.88 -13.01 -8.60
CA GLY A 30 -5.29 -12.37 -9.78
C GLY A 30 -3.94 -11.68 -9.56
N LEU A 31 -3.40 -11.62 -8.33
CA LEU A 31 -2.10 -10.99 -8.07
C LEU A 31 -0.92 -11.97 -8.15
N GLU A 32 -1.15 -13.27 -7.96
CA GLU A 32 -0.10 -14.29 -8.08
C GLU A 32 0.42 -14.44 -9.51
N ASP A 33 -0.42 -14.23 -10.52
CA ASP A 33 -0.07 -14.39 -11.93
C ASP A 33 0.68 -13.19 -12.54
N VAL A 34 0.74 -12.05 -11.84
CA VAL A 34 1.39 -10.82 -12.35
C VAL A 34 2.84 -10.69 -11.85
N MET A 35 3.24 -11.44 -10.82
CA MET A 35 4.59 -11.35 -10.21
C MET A 35 5.64 -12.29 -10.83
N ILE A 36 5.35 -12.93 -11.98
CA ILE A 36 6.29 -13.85 -12.63
C ILE A 36 6.45 -13.46 -14.10
N THR A 37 7.54 -12.77 -14.44
CA THR A 37 8.35 -13.02 -15.65
C THR A 37 9.67 -12.25 -15.57
N THR A 38 10.58 -12.70 -14.71
CA THR A 38 12.02 -12.48 -14.97
C THR A 38 12.73 -13.81 -14.84
N ASP A 39 12.94 -14.39 -16.02
CA ASP A 39 13.88 -15.41 -16.46
C ASP A 39 14.89 -15.91 -15.41
N ASP A 40 14.92 -17.23 -15.23
CA ASP A 40 15.92 -17.97 -14.46
C ASP A 40 17.31 -17.77 -15.06
N ASN A 41 18.08 -16.77 -14.62
CA ASN A 41 19.54 -16.77 -14.81
C ASN A 41 20.30 -15.81 -13.88
N LYS A 42 21.06 -16.45 -12.97
CA LYS A 42 22.36 -16.05 -12.41
C LYS A 42 22.40 -14.89 -11.40
N ASP A 43 22.62 -15.30 -10.15
CA ASP A 43 23.49 -14.68 -9.14
C ASP A 43 23.40 -13.14 -9.01
N ILE A 44 22.35 -12.69 -8.33
CA ILE A 44 22.34 -11.38 -7.68
C ILE A 44 22.16 -11.62 -6.17
N GLU A 45 23.28 -11.86 -5.47
CA GLU A 45 23.35 -11.69 -4.01
C GLU A 45 23.35 -10.18 -3.68
N THR A 46 22.19 -9.55 -3.74
CA THR A 46 21.92 -8.24 -3.09
C THR A 46 20.44 -8.17 -2.75
N GLY A 47 20.13 -8.38 -1.47
CA GLY A 47 18.77 -8.54 -0.92
C GLY A 47 18.23 -9.96 -1.09
N SER A 48 17.69 -10.59 -0.04
CA SER A 48 16.97 -11.85 -0.25
C SER A 48 15.81 -11.55 -1.21
N ARG A 49 15.55 -12.44 -2.17
CA ARG A 49 14.40 -12.30 -3.10
C ARG A 49 13.11 -11.95 -2.35
N GLU A 50 12.90 -12.55 -1.18
CA GLU A 50 11.80 -12.26 -0.26
C GLU A 50 11.79 -10.80 0.22
N HIS A 51 12.94 -10.22 0.54
CA HIS A 51 13.06 -8.82 0.93
C HIS A 51 12.69 -7.87 -0.22
N ILE A 52 13.18 -8.13 -1.44
CA ILE A 52 12.79 -7.34 -2.64
C ILE A 52 11.28 -7.40 -2.87
N LEU A 53 10.69 -8.61 -2.78
CA LEU A 53 9.25 -8.78 -2.93
C LEU A 53 8.46 -8.03 -1.84
N ASN A 54 8.94 -8.05 -0.60
CA ASN A 54 8.33 -7.30 0.50
C ASN A 54 8.37 -5.79 0.24
N LEU A 55 9.48 -5.25 -0.27
CA LEU A 55 9.58 -3.83 -0.62
C LEU A 55 8.58 -3.44 -1.71
N GLN A 56 8.50 -4.24 -2.78
CA GLN A 56 7.52 -4.03 -3.85
C GLN A 56 6.08 -4.10 -3.31
N LEU A 57 5.79 -5.06 -2.42
CA LEU A 57 4.48 -5.19 -1.79
C LEU A 57 4.12 -3.97 -0.92
N VAL A 58 5.06 -3.45 -0.14
CA VAL A 58 4.88 -2.23 0.66
C VAL A 58 4.60 -1.04 -0.26
N MET A 59 5.40 -0.87 -1.32
CA MET A 59 5.19 0.20 -2.29
C MET A 59 3.81 0.11 -2.96
N ALA A 60 3.39 -1.08 -3.43
CA ALA A 60 2.07 -1.26 -4.04
C ALA A 60 0.94 -0.94 -3.04
N THR A 61 1.01 -1.51 -1.84
CA THR A 61 -0.05 -1.40 -0.84
C THR A 61 -0.21 0.03 -0.34
N THR A 62 0.89 0.71 -0.02
CA THR A 62 0.85 2.12 0.44
C THR A 62 0.39 3.06 -0.65
N SER A 63 0.78 2.81 -1.90
CA SER A 63 0.29 3.54 -3.06
C SER A 63 -1.23 3.43 -3.24
N VAL A 64 -1.79 2.23 -3.09
CA VAL A 64 -3.24 1.98 -3.20
C VAL A 64 -3.98 2.61 -2.01
N ASN A 65 -3.46 2.44 -0.79
CA ASN A 65 -4.06 3.02 0.41
C ASN A 65 -4.10 4.56 0.35
N HIS A 66 -3.05 5.18 -0.18
CA HIS A 66 -3.02 6.62 -0.41
C HIS A 66 -4.15 7.05 -1.36
N GLU A 67 -4.39 6.30 -2.44
CA GLU A 67 -5.45 6.62 -3.39
C GLU A 67 -6.85 6.48 -2.76
N TYR A 68 -7.09 5.42 -1.99
CA TYR A 68 -8.34 5.26 -1.24
C TYR A 68 -8.56 6.40 -0.24
N ALA A 69 -7.52 6.79 0.49
CA ALA A 69 -7.58 7.90 1.41
C ALA A 69 -7.85 9.24 0.70
N ARG A 70 -7.31 9.43 -0.51
CA ARG A 70 -7.60 10.61 -1.35
C ARG A 70 -9.06 10.65 -1.77
N MET A 71 -9.59 9.53 -2.29
CA MET A 71 -11.00 9.42 -2.69
C MET A 71 -11.93 9.69 -1.50
N GLU A 72 -11.64 9.10 -0.33
CA GLU A 72 -12.43 9.36 0.87
C GLU A 72 -12.32 10.83 1.33
N TYR A 73 -11.14 11.45 1.20
CA TYR A 73 -10.93 12.85 1.55
C TYR A 73 -11.76 13.79 0.67
N GLU A 74 -11.87 13.47 -0.62
CA GLU A 74 -12.70 14.22 -1.59
C GLU A 74 -14.19 14.15 -1.22
N GLU A 75 -14.66 13.01 -0.70
CA GLU A 75 -16.06 12.80 -0.29
C GLU A 75 -16.37 13.26 1.15
N ALA A 76 -15.35 13.42 1.99
CA ALA A 76 -15.52 13.80 3.39
C ALA A 76 -16.10 15.21 3.52
N ASN A 77 -17.06 15.37 4.43
CA ASN A 77 -17.68 16.66 4.76
C ASN A 77 -17.22 17.24 6.09
N ASP A 78 -16.63 16.41 6.95
CA ASP A 78 -16.18 16.77 8.28
C ASP A 78 -14.67 17.07 8.31
N ILE A 79 -14.29 18.12 9.03
CA ILE A 79 -12.91 18.62 9.10
C ILE A 79 -12.01 17.65 9.87
N GLU A 80 -12.49 17.06 10.96
CA GLU A 80 -11.72 16.10 11.76
C GLU A 80 -11.37 14.88 10.89
N ARG A 81 -12.34 14.37 10.11
CA ARG A 81 -12.07 13.26 9.18
C ARG A 81 -11.07 13.64 8.08
N LYS A 82 -11.14 14.87 7.56
CA LYS A 82 -10.19 15.36 6.56
C LYS A 82 -8.78 15.44 7.11
N ASP A 83 -8.60 15.93 8.34
CA ASP A 83 -7.30 16.02 8.98
C ASP A 83 -6.70 14.62 9.24
N GLU A 84 -7.52 13.66 9.70
CA GLU A 84 -7.10 12.25 9.84
C GLU A 84 -6.60 11.67 8.50
N LEU A 85 -7.36 11.91 7.42
CA LEU A 85 -7.02 11.40 6.09
C LEU A 85 -5.76 12.06 5.52
N MET A 86 -5.55 13.36 5.75
CA MET A 86 -4.30 14.02 5.37
C MET A 86 -3.08 13.44 6.09
N HIS A 87 -3.24 13.18 7.40
CA HIS A 87 -2.18 12.53 8.17
C HIS A 87 -1.88 11.13 7.64
N TYR A 88 -2.91 10.32 7.41
CA TYR A 88 -2.75 8.97 6.87
C TYR A 88 -2.15 8.93 5.46
N MET A 89 -2.53 9.85 4.57
CA MET A 89 -1.90 10.00 3.25
C MET A 89 -0.41 10.33 3.38
N SER A 90 -0.04 11.17 4.36
CA SER A 90 1.36 11.49 4.64
C SER A 90 2.14 10.25 5.09
N GLU A 91 1.58 9.45 6.01
CA GLU A 91 2.18 8.18 6.43
C GLU A 91 2.33 7.18 5.27
N CYS A 92 1.35 7.10 4.37
CA CYS A 92 1.43 6.24 3.19
C CYS A 92 2.58 6.69 2.28
N ARG A 93 2.74 8.00 2.08
CA ARG A 93 3.83 8.57 1.28
C ARG A 93 5.19 8.29 1.90
N GLU A 94 5.35 8.48 3.21
CA GLU A 94 6.59 8.19 3.93
C GLU A 94 7.00 6.72 3.77
N LYS A 95 6.08 5.77 4.01
CA LYS A 95 6.35 4.34 3.85
C LYS A 95 6.69 3.94 2.40
N TYR A 96 6.03 4.57 1.42
CA TYR A 96 6.36 4.37 0.01
C TYR A 96 7.79 4.86 -0.28
N ASP A 97 8.14 6.06 0.16
CA ASP A 97 9.45 6.68 -0.08
C ASP A 97 10.58 5.91 0.63
N GLU A 98 10.33 5.37 1.83
CA GLU A 98 11.25 4.48 2.55
C GLU A 98 11.51 3.19 1.78
N ALA A 99 10.45 2.46 1.41
CA ALA A 99 10.57 1.20 0.67
C ALA A 99 11.21 1.41 -0.71
N ARG A 100 10.86 2.52 -1.39
CA ARG A 100 11.47 2.95 -2.64
C ARG A 100 12.95 3.23 -2.48
N GLY A 101 13.34 3.95 -1.44
CA GLY A 101 14.73 4.25 -1.12
C GLY A 101 15.53 2.98 -0.90
N GLU A 102 15.01 2.04 -0.12
CA GLU A 102 15.64 0.76 0.12
C GLU A 102 15.76 -0.09 -1.15
N LEU A 103 14.68 -0.18 -1.95
CA LEU A 103 14.70 -0.90 -3.22
C LEU A 103 15.68 -0.28 -4.22
N SER A 104 15.83 1.04 -4.23
CA SER A 104 16.82 1.72 -5.09
C SER A 104 18.26 1.34 -4.75
N CYS A 105 18.54 1.09 -3.47
CA CYS A 105 19.85 0.67 -2.99
C CYS A 105 20.11 -0.82 -3.26
N VAL A 106 19.08 -1.66 -3.12
CA VAL A 106 19.18 -3.12 -3.24
C VAL A 106 19.14 -3.57 -4.71
N ASN A 107 18.20 -3.05 -5.50
CA ASN A 107 18.03 -3.39 -6.91
C ASN A 107 17.35 -2.27 -7.72
N PRO A 108 18.13 -1.32 -8.29
CA PRO A 108 17.58 -0.18 -9.01
C PRO A 108 16.87 -0.54 -10.32
N LEU A 109 17.24 -1.64 -10.99
CA LEU A 109 16.58 -2.10 -12.22
C LEU A 109 15.17 -2.62 -11.95
N VAL A 110 15.01 -3.36 -10.84
CA VAL A 110 13.71 -3.82 -10.38
C VAL A 110 12.83 -2.64 -9.98
N LEU A 111 13.40 -1.62 -9.32
CA LEU A 111 12.65 -0.40 -8.98
C LEU A 111 12.07 0.28 -10.23
N GLU A 112 12.89 0.55 -11.25
CA GLU A 112 12.44 1.24 -12.47
C GLU A 112 11.30 0.49 -13.18
N THR A 113 11.46 -0.83 -13.31
CA THR A 113 10.45 -1.70 -13.92
C THR A 113 9.16 -1.67 -13.10
N PHE A 114 9.27 -1.83 -11.78
CA PHE A 114 8.12 -1.84 -10.88
C PHE A 114 7.36 -0.50 -10.85
N GLU A 115 8.06 0.64 -10.81
CA GLU A 115 7.39 1.96 -10.83
C GLU A 115 6.68 2.21 -12.16
N THR A 116 7.25 1.73 -13.27
CA THR A 116 6.62 1.80 -14.59
C THR A 116 5.33 0.99 -14.63
N ASP A 117 5.35 -0.23 -14.11
CA ASP A 117 4.19 -1.12 -14.04
C ASP A 117 3.11 -0.56 -13.11
N LEU A 118 3.50 -0.08 -11.93
CA LEU A 118 2.58 0.53 -10.97
C LEU A 118 1.89 1.77 -11.56
N ALA A 119 2.63 2.62 -12.28
CA ALA A 119 2.07 3.77 -12.97
C ALA A 119 1.11 3.36 -14.10
N HIS A 120 1.43 2.30 -14.84
CA HIS A 120 0.54 1.75 -15.86
C HIS A 120 -0.76 1.21 -15.26
N GLN A 121 -0.67 0.43 -14.17
CA GLN A 121 -1.84 -0.09 -13.45
C GLN A 121 -2.74 1.03 -12.96
N LYS A 122 -2.20 2.07 -12.32
CA LYS A 122 -2.98 3.25 -11.87
C LYS A 122 -3.75 3.89 -13.01
N ARG A 123 -3.10 4.12 -14.16
CA ARG A 123 -3.75 4.71 -15.33
C ARG A 123 -4.88 3.83 -15.85
N THR A 124 -4.65 2.53 -15.98
CA THR A 124 -5.67 1.58 -16.46
C THR A 124 -6.87 1.53 -15.53
N THR A 125 -6.66 1.47 -14.21
CA THR A 125 -7.74 1.48 -13.22
C THR A 125 -8.55 2.78 -13.25
N MET A 126 -7.90 3.94 -13.39
CA MET A 126 -8.60 5.22 -13.50
C MET A 126 -9.48 5.32 -14.76
N VAL A 127 -9.05 4.75 -15.88
CA VAL A 127 -9.84 4.72 -17.12
C VAL A 127 -11.11 3.89 -16.96
N HIS A 128 -11.06 2.80 -16.21
CA HIS A 128 -12.23 1.95 -15.94
C HIS A 128 -13.20 2.54 -14.91
N TYR A 129 -12.75 3.38 -13.98
CA TYR A 129 -13.60 4.03 -12.98
C TYR A 129 -14.36 5.27 -13.50
N HIS A 130 -13.92 5.85 -14.62
CA HIS A 130 -14.55 7.02 -15.26
C HIS A 130 -15.41 6.68 -16.49
N ALA A 131 -15.64 5.40 -16.79
CA ALA A 131 -16.52 4.92 -17.86
C ALA A 131 -17.89 4.48 -17.30
#